data_AF-A0A833U451-F1
#
_entry.id   AF-A0A833U451-F1
#
_cell.length_a   1.000
_cell.length_b   1.000
_cell.length_c   1.000
_cell.angle_alpha   90.00
_cell.angle_beta   90.00
_cell.angle_gamma   90.00
#
_symmetry.space_group_name_H-M   'P 1'
#
loop_
_entity.id
_entity.type
_entity.pdbx_description
1 polymer ?
#
loop_
_entity_poly.entity_id
_entity_poly.type
_entity_poly.pdbx_seq_one_letter_code
_entity_poly.pdbx_strand_id
1 'polypeptide(L)'
;MALKNVRVFFLALLFLSSSLLQVARCQVGSDVEPTEAVEEVGDLGIVGEDAQDFGDENFSPAPGVNTVCVFPKNGARVVPAGEETELLVGMKNDAGDSTLNVIAIKASIHLPFDHQLLVQNLTAQAFNNASVPASAQATFPYIFAVSKFLQAGTFDLVGTIIYEIDQNPYQSTFYNGTIEVVEAGNFLSIESVFLVTLAISLLVLLGAWIRGQIKNLSKKTKRAPKVEVGTKTTDASMDEWLQGTAYTQSLSSKSKKKK
;
A
#
# COMPACT_ATOMS: atom_id res chain seq x y z
N MET A 1 -39.83 -17.50 0.54
CA MET A 1 -39.28 -16.42 1.38
C MET A 1 -37.74 -16.36 1.40
N ALA A 2 -37.01 -17.38 0.93
CA ALA A 2 -35.53 -17.37 0.90
C ALA A 2 -34.91 -16.50 -0.21
N LEU A 3 -35.53 -16.42 -1.39
CA LEU A 3 -34.98 -15.71 -2.56
C LEU A 3 -34.93 -14.17 -2.40
N LYS A 4 -35.83 -13.62 -1.57
CA LYS A 4 -35.89 -12.17 -1.30
C LYS A 4 -34.74 -11.72 -0.40
N ASN A 5 -34.31 -12.58 0.52
CA ASN A 5 -33.22 -12.28 1.45
C ASN A 5 -31.85 -12.34 0.76
N VAL A 6 -31.67 -13.22 -0.22
CA VAL A 6 -30.44 -13.29 -1.03
C VAL A 6 -30.26 -12.04 -1.90
N ARG A 7 -31.34 -11.53 -2.51
CA ARG A 7 -31.30 -10.29 -3.30
C ARG A 7 -30.97 -9.06 -2.44
N VAL A 8 -31.51 -8.98 -1.23
CA VAL A 8 -31.23 -7.88 -0.29
C VAL A 8 -29.77 -7.92 0.17
N PHE A 9 -29.22 -9.13 0.41
CA PHE A 9 -27.82 -9.29 0.79
C PHE A 9 -26.86 -8.90 -0.35
N PHE A 10 -27.19 -9.26 -1.59
CA PHE A 10 -26.41 -8.87 -2.78
C PHE A 10 -26.43 -7.35 -3.03
N LEU A 11 -27.58 -6.71 -2.82
CA LEU A 11 -27.71 -5.25 -2.92
C LEU A 11 -26.93 -4.52 -1.81
N ALA A 12 -26.95 -5.05 -0.58
CA ALA A 12 -26.14 -4.50 0.51
C ALA A 12 -24.63 -4.62 0.24
N LEU A 13 -24.17 -5.72 -0.37
CA LEU A 13 -22.78 -5.90 -0.76
C LEU A 13 -22.34 -4.89 -1.83
N LEU A 14 -23.21 -4.59 -2.80
CA LEU A 14 -22.98 -3.58 -3.84
C LEU A 14 -22.94 -2.14 -3.29
N PHE A 15 -23.72 -1.84 -2.26
CA PHE A 15 -23.66 -0.54 -1.58
C PHE A 15 -22.37 -0.37 -0.77
N LEU A 16 -21.86 -1.44 -0.12
CA LEU A 16 -20.58 -1.38 0.58
C LEU A 16 -19.39 -1.19 -0.36
N SER A 17 -19.42 -1.75 -1.58
CA SER A 17 -18.35 -1.54 -2.57
C SER A 17 -18.33 -0.12 -3.16
N SER A 18 -19.45 0.61 -3.10
CA SER A 18 -19.54 1.96 -3.66
C SER A 18 -18.78 3.03 -2.83
N SER A 19 -18.55 2.77 -1.54
CA SER A 19 -17.79 3.66 -0.66
C SER A 19 -16.27 3.63 -0.89
N LEU A 20 -15.77 2.67 -1.66
CA LEU A 20 -14.33 2.54 -1.98
C LEU A 20 -13.90 3.42 -3.17
N LEU A 21 -14.79 4.24 -3.72
CA LEU A 21 -14.55 5.11 -4.88
C LEU A 21 -14.55 6.61 -4.54
N GLN A 22 -14.25 6.99 -3.29
CA GLN A 22 -14.09 8.40 -2.92
C GLN A 22 -12.63 8.85 -3.05
N VAL A 23 -12.35 9.42 -4.22
CA VAL A 23 -11.47 10.55 -4.52
C VAL A 23 -10.68 11.09 -3.31
N ALA A 24 -9.36 10.89 -3.32
CA ALA A 24 -8.45 11.58 -2.41
C ALA A 24 -8.39 13.07 -2.77
N ARG A 25 -9.11 13.89 -2.01
CA ARG A 25 -8.96 15.35 -1.99
C ARG A 25 -7.93 15.67 -0.91
N CYS A 26 -6.67 15.88 -1.29
CA CYS A 26 -5.63 16.30 -0.35
C CYS A 26 -5.93 17.72 0.16
N GLN A 27 -6.04 17.85 1.48
CA GLN A 27 -6.22 19.11 2.18
C GLN A 27 -4.91 19.45 2.88
N VAL A 28 -4.38 20.63 2.56
CA VAL A 28 -3.19 21.25 3.16
C VAL A 28 -3.46 21.52 4.65
N GLY A 29 -2.50 21.15 5.49
CA GLY A 29 -2.48 21.47 6.92
C GLY A 29 -1.04 21.49 7.42
N SER A 30 -0.50 22.69 7.49
CA SER A 30 0.79 23.06 8.08
C SER A 30 0.88 22.66 9.56
N ASP A 31 2.06 22.19 10.00
CA ASP A 31 2.75 22.88 11.08
C ASP A 31 4.26 22.60 11.05
N VAL A 32 5.01 23.62 11.43
CA VAL A 32 6.48 23.73 11.38
C VAL A 32 7.05 23.41 12.76
N GLU A 33 8.12 22.61 12.83
CA GLU A 33 9.14 22.81 13.86
C GLU A 33 10.52 22.31 13.37
N PRO A 34 11.59 23.12 13.50
CA PRO A 34 12.92 22.75 13.04
C PRO A 34 13.69 22.07 14.17
N THR A 35 14.33 20.93 13.88
CA THR A 35 15.39 20.40 14.74
C THR A 35 16.65 20.27 13.91
N GLU A 36 17.57 21.21 14.15
CA GLU A 36 18.97 21.09 13.79
C GLU A 36 19.59 19.90 14.52
N ALA A 37 20.33 19.06 13.80
CA ALA A 37 21.25 18.10 14.38
C ALA A 37 22.44 17.93 13.44
N VAL A 38 23.42 18.81 13.67
CA VAL A 38 24.88 18.64 13.71
C VAL A 38 25.45 17.39 13.01
N GLU A 39 26.42 17.68 12.14
CA GLU A 39 27.39 16.80 11.50
C GLU A 39 27.95 15.72 12.45
N GLU A 40 28.01 14.48 11.96
CA GLU A 40 29.02 13.54 12.40
C GLU A 40 29.66 12.88 11.18
N VAL A 41 30.88 13.33 10.90
CA VAL A 41 31.82 12.74 9.95
C VAL A 41 32.16 11.33 10.43
N GLY A 42 31.52 10.34 9.82
CA GLY A 42 31.84 8.92 9.97
C GLY A 42 32.77 8.47 8.86
N ASP A 43 34.08 8.55 9.11
CA ASP A 43 35.13 7.88 8.37
C ASP A 43 34.85 6.37 8.27
N LEU A 44 34.52 5.89 7.07
CA LEU A 44 34.49 4.48 6.72
C LEU A 44 35.32 4.29 5.44
N GLY A 45 36.59 3.98 5.66
CA GLY A 45 37.48 3.46 4.64
C GLY A 45 36.92 2.19 3.99
N ILE A 46 36.64 2.28 2.70
CA ILE A 46 36.67 1.14 1.78
C ILE A 46 37.49 1.59 0.56
N VAL A 47 38.72 1.10 0.52
CA VAL A 47 39.63 1.21 -0.63
C VAL A 47 39.05 0.38 -1.78
N GLY A 48 38.51 1.07 -2.78
CA GLY A 48 38.28 0.57 -4.12
C GLY A 48 38.82 1.60 -5.09
N GLU A 49 40.09 1.47 -5.46
CA GLU A 49 40.91 2.45 -6.19
C GLU A 49 40.47 2.72 -7.67
N ASP A 50 39.28 2.26 -8.10
CA ASP A 50 38.80 2.41 -9.48
C ASP A 50 37.40 3.06 -9.59
N ALA A 51 36.79 3.49 -8.48
CA ALA A 51 35.60 4.34 -8.56
C ALA A 51 36.06 5.79 -8.79
N GLN A 52 36.16 6.22 -10.05
CA GLN A 52 36.29 7.63 -10.35
C GLN A 52 35.11 8.36 -9.70
N ASP A 53 35.40 9.21 -8.72
CA ASP A 53 34.42 10.06 -8.06
C ASP A 53 33.98 11.15 -9.05
N PHE A 54 32.90 10.87 -9.77
CA PHE A 54 32.26 11.82 -10.68
C PHE A 54 31.29 12.77 -9.93
N GLY A 55 31.38 12.84 -8.59
CA GLY A 55 30.41 13.46 -7.70
C GLY A 55 30.21 14.95 -7.92
N ASP A 56 31.27 15.76 -7.85
CA ASP A 56 31.10 17.17 -7.46
C ASP A 56 31.70 18.21 -8.43
N GLU A 57 32.31 17.80 -9.54
CA GLU A 57 32.89 18.76 -10.49
C GLU A 57 31.84 19.26 -11.49
N ASN A 58 31.45 20.53 -11.35
CA ASN A 58 30.50 21.19 -12.22
C ASN A 58 31.21 21.84 -13.42
N PHE A 59 31.32 21.12 -14.53
CA PHE A 59 31.87 21.63 -15.78
C PHE A 59 30.86 22.47 -16.58
N SER A 60 31.35 23.25 -17.55
CA SER A 60 30.49 23.91 -18.54
C SER A 60 30.29 23.01 -19.77
N PRO A 61 29.22 23.19 -20.55
CA PRO A 61 29.07 22.50 -21.83
C PRO A 61 30.07 23.04 -22.85
N ALA A 62 30.63 22.14 -23.67
CA ALA A 62 31.52 22.52 -24.77
C ALA A 62 30.73 23.20 -25.91
N PRO A 63 31.30 24.22 -26.57
CA PRO A 63 30.67 24.83 -27.75
C PRO A 63 30.61 23.82 -28.90
N GLY A 64 29.49 23.75 -29.62
CA GLY A 64 29.31 22.86 -30.78
C GLY A 64 28.92 21.42 -30.42
N VAL A 65 28.72 21.09 -29.15
CA VAL A 65 28.19 19.79 -28.74
C VAL A 65 26.69 19.92 -28.47
N ASN A 66 25.89 19.11 -29.16
CA ASN A 66 24.45 19.05 -28.97
C ASN A 66 24.04 17.68 -28.45
N THR A 67 23.21 17.66 -27.41
CA THR A 67 22.67 16.43 -26.82
C THR A 67 21.16 16.40 -26.98
N VAL A 68 20.63 15.19 -27.16
CA VAL A 68 19.19 14.90 -27.22
C VAL A 68 18.93 13.63 -26.45
N CYS A 69 17.69 13.41 -26.02
CA CYS A 69 17.31 12.16 -25.38
C CYS A 69 15.96 11.66 -25.86
N VAL A 70 15.78 10.34 -25.81
CA VAL A 70 14.55 9.66 -26.23
C VAL A 70 14.28 8.51 -25.27
N PHE A 71 13.02 8.40 -24.82
CA PHE A 71 12.52 7.27 -24.04
C PHE A 71 11.86 6.25 -24.98
N PRO A 72 12.60 5.26 -25.53
CA PRO A 72 12.09 4.39 -26.60
C PRO A 72 10.89 3.55 -26.16
N LYS A 73 10.91 3.06 -24.92
CA LYS A 73 9.86 2.20 -24.33
C LYS A 73 8.84 2.98 -23.52
N ASN A 74 9.05 4.28 -23.32
CA ASN A 74 8.31 5.08 -22.34
C ASN A 74 8.01 6.50 -22.84
N GLY A 75 7.20 6.61 -23.89
CA GLY A 75 6.83 7.92 -24.47
C GLY A 75 6.04 8.83 -23.51
N ALA A 76 5.35 8.24 -22.53
CA ALA A 76 4.61 8.97 -21.49
C ALA A 76 5.49 9.44 -20.32
N ARG A 77 6.76 9.00 -20.26
CA ARG A 77 7.72 9.32 -19.18
C ARG A 77 7.24 8.87 -17.80
N VAL A 78 6.53 7.74 -17.76
CA VAL A 78 6.04 7.09 -16.55
C VAL A 78 7.04 6.01 -16.13
N VAL A 79 7.67 6.17 -14.98
CA VAL A 79 8.75 5.31 -14.49
C VAL A 79 8.24 4.45 -13.33
N PRO A 80 8.15 3.11 -13.50
CA PRO A 80 7.82 2.22 -12.39
C PRO A 80 8.98 2.17 -11.37
N ALA A 81 8.65 2.45 -10.11
CA ALA A 81 9.59 2.40 -9.00
C ALA A 81 10.09 0.96 -8.77
N GLY A 82 11.40 0.77 -8.71
CA GLY A 82 12.03 -0.55 -8.54
C GLY A 82 12.25 -1.33 -9.83
N GLU A 83 11.83 -0.81 -10.99
CA GLU A 83 12.07 -1.42 -12.30
C GLU A 83 13.08 -0.59 -13.11
N GLU A 84 13.81 -1.26 -14.00
CA GLU A 84 14.77 -0.62 -14.89
C GLU A 84 14.05 0.11 -16.03
N THR A 85 14.41 1.38 -16.22
CA THR A 85 13.97 2.21 -17.33
C THR A 85 15.15 2.54 -18.23
N GLU A 86 14.92 2.40 -19.53
CA GLU A 86 15.91 2.70 -20.57
C GLU A 86 15.67 4.07 -21.18
N LEU A 87 16.74 4.86 -21.29
CA LEU A 87 16.81 6.15 -21.95
C LEU A 87 17.95 6.13 -22.97
N LEU A 88 17.71 6.65 -24.17
CA LEU A 88 18.75 6.81 -25.17
C LEU A 88 19.22 8.25 -25.19
N VAL A 89 20.53 8.44 -25.00
CA VAL A 89 21.19 9.75 -25.07
C VAL A 89 21.86 9.87 -26.43
N GLY A 90 21.32 10.71 -27.29
CA GLY A 90 21.92 11.07 -28.57
C GLY A 90 22.87 12.25 -28.40
N MET A 91 24.02 12.18 -29.07
CA MET A 91 25.07 13.16 -28.93
C MET A 91 25.69 13.46 -30.29
N LYS A 92 25.71 14.74 -30.66
CA LYS A 92 26.29 15.22 -31.92
C LYS A 92 27.50 16.10 -31.64
N ASN A 93 28.63 15.75 -32.23
CA ASN A 93 29.88 16.49 -32.12
C ASN A 93 30.05 17.40 -33.35
N ASP A 94 29.66 18.67 -33.24
CA ASP A 94 29.98 19.71 -34.22
C ASP A 94 31.11 20.63 -33.72
N ALA A 95 31.85 20.21 -32.69
CA ALA A 95 32.92 20.97 -32.05
C ALA A 95 34.24 20.83 -32.82
N GLY A 96 34.31 21.41 -34.02
CA GLY A 96 35.51 21.42 -34.85
C GLY A 96 35.98 20.01 -35.26
N ASP A 97 37.29 19.83 -35.37
CA ASP A 97 37.93 18.58 -35.82
C ASP A 97 38.37 17.65 -34.67
N SER A 98 38.03 17.99 -33.43
CA SER A 98 38.43 17.22 -32.25
C SER A 98 37.49 16.04 -32.01
N THR A 99 38.06 14.90 -31.60
CA THR A 99 37.28 13.74 -31.15
C THR A 99 36.84 13.96 -29.71
N LEU A 100 35.59 13.61 -29.42
CA LEU A 100 35.01 13.72 -28.09
C LEU A 100 35.00 12.34 -27.44
N ASN A 101 35.49 12.21 -26.20
CA ASN A 101 35.40 10.96 -25.44
C ASN A 101 34.36 11.09 -24.33
N VAL A 102 33.37 10.22 -24.32
CA VAL A 102 32.37 10.14 -23.26
C VAL A 102 32.96 9.37 -22.08
N ILE A 103 32.88 9.97 -20.89
CA ILE A 103 33.45 9.45 -19.66
C ILE A 103 32.34 8.78 -18.83
N ALA A 104 31.24 9.49 -18.61
CA ALA A 104 30.16 8.98 -17.77
C ALA A 104 28.80 9.60 -18.13
N ILE A 105 27.73 8.86 -17.87
CA ILE A 105 26.36 9.35 -17.84
C ILE A 105 25.83 9.16 -16.43
N LYS A 106 25.29 10.23 -15.84
CA LYS A 106 24.63 10.20 -14.54
C LYS A 106 23.28 10.89 -14.61
N ALA A 107 22.38 10.53 -13.71
CA ALA A 107 21.13 11.22 -13.54
C ALA A 107 20.76 11.33 -12.06
N SER A 108 19.95 12.32 -11.73
CA SER A 108 19.46 12.58 -10.39
C SER A 108 17.98 12.92 -10.43
N ILE A 109 17.29 12.60 -9.33
CA ILE A 109 15.89 12.91 -9.10
C ILE A 109 15.78 14.02 -8.07
N HIS A 110 14.98 15.02 -8.39
CA HIS A 110 14.77 16.23 -7.61
C HIS A 110 13.28 16.43 -7.33
N LEU A 111 12.97 17.22 -6.30
CA LEU A 111 11.59 17.60 -6.02
C LEU A 111 11.05 18.53 -7.12
N PRO A 112 9.78 18.36 -7.55
CA PRO A 112 9.20 19.12 -8.66
C PRO A 112 8.98 20.61 -8.36
N PHE A 113 8.87 20.97 -7.08
CA PHE A 113 8.64 22.36 -6.65
C PHE A 113 9.91 23.05 -6.17
N ASP A 114 10.98 22.28 -5.94
CA ASP A 114 12.28 22.78 -5.51
C ASP A 114 13.40 21.90 -6.08
N HIS A 115 13.94 22.32 -7.22
CA HIS A 115 15.00 21.60 -7.91
C HIS A 115 16.35 21.63 -7.17
N GLN A 116 16.50 22.37 -6.07
CA GLN A 116 17.74 22.30 -5.28
C GLN A 116 17.75 21.08 -4.36
N LEU A 117 16.57 20.55 -4.04
CA LEU A 117 16.42 19.40 -3.16
C LEU A 117 16.52 18.09 -3.95
N LEU A 118 17.68 17.44 -3.79
CA LEU A 118 17.97 16.13 -4.36
C LEU A 118 17.26 15.05 -3.55
N VAL A 119 16.51 14.21 -4.24
CA VAL A 119 15.80 13.06 -3.67
C VAL A 119 16.66 11.80 -3.77
N GLN A 120 17.22 11.53 -4.94
CA GLN A 120 18.00 10.33 -5.19
C GLN A 120 19.00 10.52 -6.34
N ASN A 121 20.25 10.06 -6.15
CA ASN A 121 21.19 9.82 -7.25
C ASN A 121 20.89 8.48 -7.91
N LEU A 122 20.78 8.49 -9.24
CA LEU A 122 20.57 7.28 -10.05
C LEU A 122 21.91 6.68 -10.48
N THR A 123 21.86 5.63 -11.30
CA THR A 123 23.03 4.93 -11.80
C THR A 123 24.05 5.89 -12.42
N ALA A 124 25.31 5.82 -11.98
CA ALA A 124 26.42 6.44 -12.70
C ALA A 124 27.02 5.39 -13.64
N GLN A 125 26.86 5.59 -14.95
CA GLN A 125 27.34 4.68 -15.98
C GLN A 125 28.63 5.23 -16.59
N ALA A 126 29.75 4.61 -16.26
CA ALA A 126 31.06 4.96 -16.82
C ALA A 126 31.29 4.30 -18.19
N PHE A 127 32.07 4.97 -19.04
CA PHE A 127 32.45 4.52 -20.36
C PHE A 127 33.98 4.56 -20.50
N ASN A 128 34.59 3.42 -20.83
CA ASN A 128 36.06 3.31 -20.89
C ASN A 128 36.64 3.53 -22.30
N ASN A 129 35.79 3.55 -23.35
CA ASN A 129 36.24 3.74 -24.74
C ASN A 129 35.08 4.17 -25.66
N ALA A 130 34.32 5.17 -25.23
CA ALA A 130 33.24 5.74 -26.02
C ALA A 130 33.73 7.03 -26.66
N SER A 131 33.97 7.02 -27.98
CA SER A 131 34.37 8.22 -28.71
C SER A 131 33.33 8.60 -29.76
N VAL A 132 33.15 9.90 -29.95
CA VAL A 132 32.30 10.51 -30.98
C VAL A 132 33.20 11.32 -31.90
N PRO A 133 33.48 10.83 -33.12
CA PRO A 133 34.31 11.55 -34.08
C PRO A 133 33.75 12.93 -34.41
N ALA A 134 34.61 13.80 -34.93
CA ALA A 134 34.23 15.11 -35.44
C ALA A 134 33.11 15.00 -36.50
N SER A 135 32.13 15.90 -36.43
CA SER A 135 30.95 15.94 -37.30
C SER A 135 30.11 14.66 -37.33
N ALA A 136 30.25 13.79 -36.33
CA ALA A 136 29.48 12.55 -36.20
C ALA A 136 28.44 12.64 -35.07
N GLN A 137 27.50 11.70 -35.10
CA GLN A 137 26.52 11.50 -34.05
C GLN A 137 26.65 10.08 -33.49
N ALA A 138 26.57 9.96 -32.16
CA ALA A 138 26.51 8.69 -31.45
C ALA A 138 25.29 8.65 -30.53
N THR A 139 24.88 7.45 -30.16
CA THR A 139 23.79 7.23 -29.20
C THR A 139 24.25 6.28 -28.12
N PHE A 140 24.03 6.65 -26.87
CA PHE A 140 24.41 5.90 -25.69
C PHE A 140 23.16 5.46 -24.93
N PRO A 141 22.98 4.14 -24.71
CA PRO A 141 21.92 3.66 -23.83
C PRO A 141 22.29 3.95 -22.38
N TYR A 142 21.34 4.50 -21.64
CA TYR A 142 21.42 4.75 -20.22
C TYR A 142 20.27 4.03 -19.53
N ILE A 143 20.61 3.08 -18.65
CA ILE A 143 19.64 2.29 -17.92
C ILE A 143 19.71 2.71 -16.45
N PHE A 144 18.57 3.10 -15.91
CA PHE A 144 18.45 3.50 -14.51
C PHE A 144 17.22 2.91 -13.88
N ALA A 145 17.25 2.75 -12.55
CA ALA A 145 16.09 2.34 -11.78
C ALA A 145 15.87 3.32 -10.64
N VAL A 146 14.61 3.65 -10.39
CA VAL A 146 14.21 4.49 -9.26
C VAL A 146 14.02 3.59 -8.05
N SER A 147 14.30 4.08 -6.83
CA SER A 147 14.09 3.30 -5.62
C SER A 147 12.65 2.78 -5.54
N LYS A 148 12.49 1.48 -5.25
CA LYS A 148 11.18 0.85 -5.02
C LYS A 148 10.41 1.46 -3.83
N PHE A 149 11.11 2.16 -2.95
CA PHE A 149 10.54 2.82 -1.77
C PHE A 149 10.20 4.29 -2.05
N LEU A 150 10.51 4.79 -3.25
CA LEU A 150 10.11 6.14 -3.62
C LEU A 150 8.59 6.15 -3.80
N GLN A 151 7.94 7.10 -3.14
CA GLN A 151 6.49 7.25 -3.23
C GLN A 151 6.10 7.64 -4.66
N ALA A 152 5.00 7.08 -5.16
CA ALA A 152 4.46 7.46 -6.45
C ALA A 152 4.12 8.96 -6.50
N GLY A 153 4.47 9.62 -7.59
CA GLY A 153 4.32 11.06 -7.74
C GLY A 153 5.16 11.63 -8.88
N THR A 154 5.05 12.94 -9.08
CA THR A 154 5.85 13.66 -10.09
C THR A 154 7.18 14.09 -9.50
N PHE A 155 8.26 13.85 -10.23
CA PHE A 155 9.61 14.28 -9.85
C PHE A 155 10.34 14.84 -11.06
N ASP A 156 11.35 15.66 -10.83
CA ASP A 156 12.22 16.09 -11.91
C ASP A 156 13.41 15.19 -12.05
N LEU A 157 13.65 14.79 -13.30
CA LEU A 157 14.81 14.02 -13.69
C LEU A 157 15.78 14.95 -14.41
N VAL A 158 17.00 15.02 -13.88
CA VAL A 158 18.11 15.72 -14.51
C VAL A 158 19.14 14.69 -14.93
N GLY A 159 19.39 14.61 -16.23
CA GLY A 159 20.36 13.70 -16.83
C GLY A 159 21.53 14.47 -17.42
N THR A 160 22.74 14.11 -17.00
CA THR A 160 23.99 14.77 -17.41
C THR A 160 24.95 13.77 -18.02
N ILE A 161 25.55 14.14 -19.15
CA ILE A 161 26.63 13.41 -19.79
C ILE A 161 27.93 14.18 -19.58
N ILE A 162 28.95 13.47 -19.10
CA ILE A 162 30.30 13.98 -18.83
C ILE A 162 31.21 13.42 -19.91
N TYR A 163 31.98 14.30 -20.53
CA TYR A 163 32.86 13.97 -21.64
C TYR A 163 34.07 14.88 -21.65
N GLU A 164 35.10 14.49 -22.39
CA GLU A 164 36.30 15.28 -22.61
C GLU A 164 36.51 15.60 -24.09
N ILE A 165 37.09 16.76 -24.35
CA ILE A 165 37.60 17.17 -25.67
C ILE A 165 39.01 17.69 -25.45
N ASP A 166 40.00 17.12 -26.15
CA ASP A 166 41.40 17.50 -26.04
C ASP A 166 41.91 17.56 -24.57
N GLN A 167 41.55 16.53 -23.79
CA GLN A 167 41.87 16.38 -22.35
C GLN A 167 41.21 17.41 -21.41
N ASN A 168 40.28 18.24 -21.92
CA ASN A 168 39.50 19.14 -21.09
C ASN A 168 38.13 18.53 -20.80
N PRO A 169 37.72 18.40 -19.53
CA PRO A 169 36.42 17.87 -19.17
C PRO A 169 35.30 18.91 -19.37
N TYR A 170 34.17 18.43 -19.85
CA TYR A 170 32.94 19.17 -20.07
C TYR A 170 31.75 18.33 -19.63
N GLN A 171 30.62 18.98 -19.37
CA GLN A 171 29.39 18.29 -19.09
C GLN A 171 28.22 18.98 -19.80
N SER A 172 27.25 18.19 -20.23
CA SER A 172 26.01 18.70 -20.81
C SER A 172 24.81 17.99 -20.22
N THR A 173 23.78 18.75 -19.89
CA THR A 173 22.48 18.19 -19.48
C THR A 173 21.70 17.79 -20.72
N PHE A 174 21.50 16.48 -20.93
CA PHE A 174 20.75 15.97 -22.08
C PHE A 174 19.23 15.88 -21.81
N TYR A 175 18.84 15.88 -20.53
CA TYR A 175 17.45 15.91 -20.11
C TYR A 175 17.31 16.71 -18.83
N ASN A 176 16.35 17.63 -18.82
CA ASN A 176 15.88 18.30 -17.63
C ASN A 176 14.37 18.43 -17.76
N GLY A 177 13.64 17.62 -17.00
CA GLY A 177 12.19 17.69 -17.03
C GLY A 177 11.52 16.67 -16.11
N THR A 178 10.22 16.81 -16.00
CA THR A 178 9.43 16.01 -15.08
C THR A 178 9.17 14.61 -15.62
N ILE A 179 9.21 13.63 -14.72
CA ILE A 179 8.79 12.25 -14.91
C ILE A 179 7.72 11.91 -13.86
N GLU A 180 6.84 10.98 -14.19
CA GLU A 180 5.86 10.46 -13.25
C GLU A 180 6.33 9.11 -12.73
N VAL A 181 6.60 9.01 -11.44
CA VAL A 181 6.96 7.76 -10.78
C VAL A 181 5.68 7.06 -10.33
N VAL A 182 5.52 5.80 -10.72
CA VAL A 182 4.39 4.96 -10.32
C VAL A 182 4.91 3.76 -9.53
N GLU A 183 4.08 3.20 -8.66
CA GLU A 183 4.43 1.97 -7.97
C GLU A 183 4.47 0.80 -8.98
N ALA A 184 5.55 0.01 -8.96
CA ALA A 184 5.60 -1.20 -9.76
C ALA A 184 4.50 -2.17 -9.29
N GLY A 185 3.61 -2.53 -10.22
CA GLY A 185 2.44 -3.33 -9.91
C GLY A 185 2.79 -4.80 -9.65
N ASN A 186 3.18 -5.14 -8.42
CA ASN A 186 3.22 -6.54 -8.01
C ASN A 186 1.79 -7.04 -7.77
N PHE A 187 1.39 -8.14 -8.42
CA PHE A 187 0.07 -8.76 -8.25
C PHE A 187 -0.26 -9.17 -6.80
N LEU A 188 0.75 -9.22 -5.92
CA LEU A 188 0.63 -9.60 -4.51
C LEU A 188 1.26 -8.53 -3.61
N SER A 189 0.65 -7.34 -3.54
CA SER A 189 1.03 -6.31 -2.57
C SER A 189 0.68 -6.75 -1.15
N ILE A 190 1.47 -6.28 -0.17
CA ILE A 190 1.26 -6.62 1.25
C ILE A 190 -0.08 -6.10 1.76
N GLU A 191 -0.52 -4.96 1.24
CA GLU A 191 -1.81 -4.33 1.48
C GLU A 191 -2.95 -5.26 1.02
N SER A 192 -2.81 -5.86 -0.16
CA SER A 192 -3.80 -6.80 -0.69
C SER A 192 -3.89 -8.06 0.17
N VAL A 193 -2.74 -8.62 0.57
CA VAL A 193 -2.71 -9.78 1.48
C VAL A 193 -3.32 -9.43 2.83
N PHE A 194 -2.98 -8.27 3.39
CA PHE A 194 -3.54 -7.78 4.64
C PHE A 194 -5.06 -7.59 4.56
N LEU A 195 -5.58 -6.92 3.54
CA LEU A 195 -7.01 -6.67 3.39
C LEU A 195 -7.80 -7.96 3.15
N VAL A 196 -7.27 -8.89 2.35
CA VAL A 196 -7.92 -10.19 2.10
C VAL A 196 -7.95 -11.03 3.38
N THR A 197 -6.83 -11.12 4.11
CA THR A 197 -6.77 -11.86 5.37
C THR A 197 -7.66 -11.23 6.45
N LEU A 198 -7.69 -9.90 6.54
CA LEU A 198 -8.58 -9.15 7.41
C LEU A 198 -10.06 -9.42 7.06
N ALA A 199 -10.42 -9.41 5.78
CA ALA A 199 -11.77 -9.70 5.32
C ALA A 199 -12.21 -11.12 5.70
N ILE A 200 -11.34 -12.13 5.49
CA ILE A 200 -11.61 -13.52 5.89
C ILE A 200 -11.77 -13.63 7.41
N SER A 201 -10.89 -12.98 8.18
CA SER A 201 -10.94 -12.96 9.65
C SER A 201 -12.26 -12.36 10.16
N LEU A 202 -12.70 -11.24 9.58
CA LEU A 202 -13.99 -10.60 9.91
C LEU A 202 -15.18 -11.51 9.56
N LEU A 203 -15.14 -12.23 8.43
CA LEU A 203 -16.20 -13.19 8.07
C LEU A 203 -16.28 -14.36 9.04
N VAL A 204 -15.14 -14.90 9.47
CA VAL A 204 -15.08 -15.98 10.48
C VAL A 204 -15.63 -15.48 11.82
N LEU A 205 -15.22 -14.29 12.26
CA LEU A 205 -15.69 -13.68 13.49
C LEU A 205 -17.20 -13.41 13.44
N LEU A 206 -17.70 -12.86 12.34
CA LEU A 206 -19.13 -12.63 12.13
C LEU A 206 -19.92 -13.95 12.16
N GLY A 207 -19.41 -15.00 11.50
CA GLY A 207 -20.01 -16.33 11.54
C GLY A 207 -20.07 -16.92 12.96
N ALA A 208 -18.99 -16.76 13.73
CA ALA A 208 -18.95 -17.17 15.13
C ALA A 208 -19.91 -16.37 16.01
N TRP A 209 -20.00 -15.05 15.78
CA TRP A 209 -20.93 -14.16 16.49
C TRP A 209 -22.38 -14.53 16.21
N ILE A 210 -22.77 -14.74 14.95
CA ILE A 210 -24.11 -15.19 14.57
C ILE A 210 -24.44 -16.53 15.23
N ARG A 211 -23.51 -17.50 15.21
CA ARG A 211 -23.70 -18.78 15.91
C ARG A 211 -23.88 -18.58 17.41
N GLY A 212 -23.14 -17.66 18.03
CA GLY A 212 -23.28 -17.29 19.43
C GLY A 212 -24.64 -16.67 19.74
N GLN A 213 -25.12 -15.74 18.91
CA GLN A 213 -26.44 -15.11 19.06
C GLN A 213 -27.57 -16.13 18.91
N ILE A 214 -27.49 -17.02 17.91
CA ILE A 214 -28.46 -18.11 17.73
C ILE A 214 -28.46 -19.03 18.96
N LYS A 215 -27.29 -19.38 19.51
CA LYS A 215 -27.20 -20.17 20.75
C LYS A 215 -27.81 -19.44 21.95
N ASN A 216 -27.60 -18.14 22.07
CA ASN A 216 -28.15 -17.33 23.17
C ASN A 216 -29.68 -17.16 23.06
N LEU A 217 -30.22 -17.02 21.85
CA LEU A 217 -31.66 -16.96 21.59
C LEU A 217 -32.35 -18.34 21.65
N SER A 218 -31.61 -19.40 21.34
CA SER A 218 -32.08 -20.79 21.38
C SER A 218 -32.02 -21.42 22.78
N LYS A 219 -31.38 -20.75 23.76
CA LYS A 219 -31.62 -21.07 25.17
C LYS A 219 -33.10 -20.77 25.44
N LYS A 220 -33.97 -21.76 25.19
CA LYS A 220 -35.33 -21.82 25.72
C LYS A 220 -35.19 -21.40 27.17
N THR A 221 -35.79 -20.26 27.53
CA THR A 221 -36.04 -19.89 28.92
C THR A 221 -36.52 -21.17 29.59
N LYS A 222 -35.67 -21.81 30.40
CA LYS A 222 -36.15 -22.86 31.28
C LYS A 222 -37.18 -22.12 32.12
N ARG A 223 -38.46 -22.35 31.82
CA ARG A 223 -39.56 -21.87 32.65
C ARG A 223 -39.17 -22.37 34.03
N ALA A 224 -38.83 -21.44 34.93
CA ALA A 224 -38.50 -21.81 36.31
C ALA A 224 -39.58 -22.79 36.76
N PRO A 225 -39.21 -23.94 37.38
CA PRO A 225 -40.20 -24.91 37.81
C PRO A 225 -41.27 -24.11 38.56
N LYS A 226 -42.51 -24.19 38.10
CA LYS A 226 -43.60 -23.45 38.70
C LYS A 226 -43.67 -23.94 40.14
N VAL A 227 -43.17 -23.11 41.06
CA VAL A 227 -43.26 -23.37 42.48
C VAL A 227 -44.73 -23.16 42.80
N GLU A 228 -45.47 -24.27 42.78
CA GLU A 228 -46.86 -24.33 43.22
C GLU A 228 -46.85 -24.04 44.73
N VAL A 229 -46.96 -22.77 45.09
CA VAL A 229 -47.32 -22.36 46.45
C VAL A 229 -48.77 -22.78 46.70
N GLY A 230 -48.91 -23.92 47.35
CA GLY A 230 -50.00 -24.25 48.28
C GLY A 230 -51.44 -24.09 47.79
N THR A 231 -52.08 -25.23 47.54
CA THR A 231 -53.38 -25.69 48.06
C THR A 231 -54.04 -26.55 46.99
N LYS A 232 -53.49 -27.74 46.78
CA LYS A 232 -54.27 -28.80 46.14
C LYS A 232 -55.23 -29.29 47.22
N THR A 233 -56.53 -29.16 46.98
CA THR A 233 -57.56 -29.72 47.86
C THR A 233 -57.42 -31.24 47.84
N THR A 234 -56.59 -31.79 48.72
CA THR A 234 -56.69 -33.21 49.09
C THR A 234 -58.09 -33.39 49.65
N ASP A 235 -58.83 -34.31 49.05
CA ASP A 235 -60.17 -34.65 49.52
C ASP A 235 -60.07 -35.14 50.97
N ALA A 236 -60.67 -34.38 51.90
CA ALA A 236 -60.67 -34.68 53.33
C ALA A 236 -61.34 -36.04 53.66
N SER A 237 -61.96 -36.70 52.69
CA SER A 237 -62.45 -38.08 52.84
C SER A 237 -61.33 -39.13 52.93
N MET A 238 -60.10 -38.81 52.49
CA MET A 238 -58.95 -39.72 52.45
C MET A 238 -57.96 -39.50 53.61
N ASP A 239 -58.23 -38.52 54.46
CA ASP A 239 -57.39 -38.19 55.60
C ASP A 239 -57.60 -39.19 56.73
N GLU A 240 -56.59 -40.05 56.97
CA GLU A 240 -56.61 -41.12 57.97
C GLU A 240 -56.90 -40.60 59.39
N TRP A 241 -56.48 -39.36 59.69
CA TRP A 241 -56.71 -38.71 60.98
C TRP A 241 -58.16 -38.28 61.22
N LEU A 242 -59.01 -38.25 60.18
CA LEU A 242 -60.44 -37.97 60.29
C LEU A 242 -61.29 -39.22 60.57
N GLN A 243 -60.69 -40.43 60.54
CA GLN A 243 -61.38 -41.68 60.87
C GLN A 243 -61.79 -41.71 62.34
N GLY A 244 -63.05 -42.08 62.62
CA GLY A 244 -63.61 -42.13 63.98
C GLY A 244 -64.23 -40.81 64.47
N THR A 245 -64.10 -39.73 63.71
CA THR A 245 -64.79 -38.46 64.00
C THR A 245 -66.22 -38.45 63.44
N ALA A 246 -67.07 -37.56 63.97
CA ALA A 246 -68.47 -37.42 63.56
C ALA A 246 -68.68 -37.19 62.05
N TYR A 247 -67.66 -36.67 61.35
CA TYR A 247 -67.67 -36.47 59.91
C TYR A 247 -67.85 -37.80 59.14
N THR A 248 -67.13 -38.85 59.53
CA THR A 248 -67.20 -40.17 58.88
C THR A 248 -68.51 -40.93 59.19
N GLN A 249 -69.11 -40.72 60.36
CA GLN A 249 -70.44 -41.26 60.71
C GLN A 249 -71.56 -40.68 59.83
N SER A 250 -71.47 -39.40 59.46
CA SER A 250 -72.47 -38.76 58.61
C SER A 250 -72.51 -39.34 57.19
N LEU A 251 -71.36 -39.78 56.65
CA LEU A 251 -71.26 -40.37 55.31
C LEU A 251 -71.84 -41.79 55.25
N SER A 252 -71.62 -42.61 56.29
CA SER A 252 -72.15 -43.98 56.34
C SER A 252 -73.68 -44.02 56.49
N SER A 253 -74.27 -43.07 57.22
CA SER A 253 -75.73 -42.95 57.34
C SER A 253 -76.42 -42.51 56.04
N LYS A 254 -75.72 -41.73 55.20
CA LYS A 254 -76.23 -41.24 53.91
C LYS A 254 -76.29 -42.34 52.84
N SER A 255 -75.39 -43.32 52.91
CA SER A 255 -75.35 -44.49 52.02
C SER A 255 -76.54 -45.44 52.23
N LYS A 256 -77.02 -45.63 53.47
CA LYS A 256 -78.16 -46.52 53.79
C LYS A 256 -79.53 -46.02 53.30
N LYS A 257 -79.64 -44.78 52.80
CA LYS A 257 -80.92 -44.19 52.36
C LYS A 257 -81.20 -44.29 50.85
N LYS A 258 -80.33 -44.97 50.09
CA LYS A 258 -80.60 -45.36 48.70
C LYS A 258 -80.80 -46.87 48.61
N LYS A 259 -82.04 -47.31 48.84
CA LYS A 259 -82.59 -48.54 48.29
C LYS A 259 -84.06 -48.32 47.99
#